data_AF-A0A496PF37-F1
#
_entry.id   AF-A0A496PF37-F1
#
_cell.length_a   1.000
_cell.length_b   1.000
_cell.length_c   1.000
_cell.angle_alpha   90.00
_cell.angle_beta   90.00
_cell.angle_gamma   90.00
#
_symmetry.space_group_name_H-M   'P 1'
#
loop_
_entity.id
_entity.type
_entity.pdbx_description
1 polymer ?
#
loop_
_entity_poly.entity_id
_entity_poly.type
_entity_poly.pdbx_seq_one_letter_code
_entity_poly.pdbx_strand_id
1 'polypeptide(L)'
;MSRCLVIINPVSGGGAARRYALDLQWKLSTLFDTIEVKFTTGADDATRFAKAACEDGFDAVFCMGGDGTVNETVNGIAQGGFKATFGFIPVGTVNDMSRA
;
A
#
# COMPACT_ATOMS: atom_id res chain seq x y z
N MET A 1 -3.00 2.64 19.84
CA MET A 1 -2.09 3.44 19.01
C MET A 1 -2.29 2.96 17.59
N SER A 2 -2.83 3.80 16.71
CA SER A 2 -3.24 3.39 15.36
C SER A 2 -2.03 3.26 14.44
N ARG A 3 -1.96 2.17 13.67
CA ARG A 3 -0.83 1.82 12.81
C ARG A 3 -1.29 1.60 11.39
N CYS A 4 -0.58 2.19 10.43
CA CYS A 4 -0.77 1.86 9.03
C CYS A 4 0.54 1.45 8.34
N LEU A 5 0.43 0.53 7.38
CA LEU A 5 1.51 0.17 6.46
C LEU A 5 1.28 0.86 5.13
N VAL A 6 2.32 1.43 4.53
CA VAL A 6 2.33 1.96 3.16
C VAL A 6 3.29 1.12 2.31
N ILE A 7 2.75 0.43 1.31
CA ILE A 7 3.51 -0.37 0.34
C ILE A 7 3.70 0.44 -0.93
N ILE A 8 4.94 0.68 -1.34
CA ILE A 8 5.27 1.51 -2.49
C ILE A 8 5.97 0.67 -3.54
N ASN A 9 5.43 0.64 -4.76
CA ASN A 9 6.13 0.14 -5.92
C ASN A 9 6.91 1.28 -6.61
N PRO A 10 8.25 1.37 -6.43
CA PRO A 10 9.02 2.53 -6.87
C PRO A 10 9.16 2.65 -8.39
N VAL A 11 8.90 1.57 -9.15
CA VAL A 11 9.00 1.57 -10.62
C VAL A 11 7.67 1.91 -11.30
N SER A 12 6.56 1.90 -10.58
CA SER A 12 5.26 2.28 -11.13
C SER A 12 5.22 3.76 -11.55
N GLY A 13 4.57 4.04 -12.68
CA GLY A 13 4.34 5.42 -13.15
C GLY A 13 5.58 6.18 -13.58
N GLY A 14 6.66 5.50 -14.00
CA GLY A 14 7.91 6.15 -14.37
C GLY A 14 8.62 6.84 -13.19
N GLY A 15 8.39 6.38 -11.96
CA GLY A 15 8.99 6.95 -10.75
C GLY A 15 8.14 8.01 -10.04
N ALA A 16 6.94 8.32 -10.56
CA ALA A 16 6.00 9.24 -9.93
C ALA A 16 5.62 8.84 -8.50
N ALA A 17 5.65 7.54 -8.18
CA ALA A 17 5.41 7.02 -6.83
C ALA A 17 6.29 7.72 -5.77
N ARG A 18 7.57 7.98 -6.07
CA ARG A 18 8.49 8.65 -5.14
C ARG A 18 8.08 10.09 -4.86
N ARG A 19 7.45 10.77 -5.83
CA ARG A 19 6.99 12.15 -5.68
C ARG A 19 5.83 12.26 -4.71
N TYR A 20 4.90 11.31 -4.76
CA TYR A 20 3.70 11.31 -3.91
C TYR A 20 3.90 10.64 -2.55
N ALA A 21 4.99 9.89 -2.36
CA ALA A 21 5.27 9.18 -1.11
C ALA A 21 5.33 10.12 0.10
N LEU A 22 5.97 11.28 -0.03
CA LEU A 22 6.08 12.28 1.04
C LEU A 22 4.72 12.89 1.38
N ASP A 23 3.95 13.30 0.37
CA ASP A 23 2.61 13.87 0.55
C ASP A 23 1.66 12.87 1.22
N LEU A 24 1.74 11.60 0.82
CA LEU A 24 0.96 10.52 1.43
C LEU A 24 1.37 10.31 2.88
N GLN A 25 2.67 10.23 3.16
CA GLN A 25 3.16 10.05 4.53
C GLN A 25 2.71 11.19 5.44
N TRP A 26 2.77 12.44 4.97
CA TRP A 26 2.30 13.61 5.71
C TRP A 26 0.79 13.52 5.99
N LYS A 27 -0.02 13.20 4.98
CA LYS A 27 -1.47 13.03 5.17
C LYS A 27 -1.81 11.90 6.12
N LEU A 28 -1.10 10.77 6.06
CA LEU A 28 -1.34 9.65 6.96
C LEU A 28 -0.89 9.96 8.39
N SER A 29 0.09 10.85 8.58
CA SER A 29 0.58 11.19 9.93
C SER A 29 -0.41 11.99 10.76
N THR A 30 -1.44 12.56 10.11
CA THR A 30 -2.55 13.21 10.81
C THR A 30 -3.67 12.24 11.17
N LEU A 31 -3.63 11.00 10.66
CA LEU A 31 -4.67 9.98 10.82
C LEU A 31 -4.20 8.77 11.65
N PHE A 32 -2.91 8.45 11.59
CA PHE A 32 -2.29 7.30 12.25
C PHE A 32 -1.15 7.72 13.15
N ASP A 33 -1.06 7.11 14.32
CA ASP A 33 0.03 7.36 15.28
C ASP A 33 1.38 6.81 14.78
N THR A 34 1.36 5.75 13.98
CA THR A 34 2.57 5.11 13.44
C THR A 34 2.37 4.71 11.98
N ILE A 35 3.37 5.04 11.17
CA ILE A 35 3.40 4.73 9.74
C ILE A 35 4.65 3.91 9.46
N GLU A 36 4.46 2.74 8.88
CA GLU A 36 5.55 1.94 8.32
C GLU A 36 5.52 2.05 6.80
N VAL A 37 6.69 2.19 6.17
CA VAL A 37 6.80 2.29 4.71
C VAL A 37 7.68 1.15 4.21
N LYS A 38 7.17 0.37 3.26
CA LYS A 38 7.92 -0.71 2.59
C LYS A 38 7.93 -0.48 1.08
N PHE A 39 9.11 -0.67 0.49
CA PHE A 39 9.29 -0.63 -0.95
C PHE A 39 9.31 -2.05 -1.50
N THR A 40 8.54 -2.32 -2.55
CA THR A 40 8.62 -3.59 -3.26
C THR A 40 9.89 -3.64 -4.11
N THR A 41 10.49 -4.82 -4.19
CA THR A 41 11.67 -5.11 -5.00
C THR A 41 11.41 -6.15 -6.08
N GLY A 42 10.34 -6.93 -5.93
CA GLY A 42 9.91 -7.91 -6.91
C GLY A 42 8.42 -8.25 -6.78
N ALA A 43 7.99 -9.23 -7.57
CA ALA A 43 6.65 -9.81 -7.46
C ALA A 43 6.42 -10.41 -6.07
N ASP A 44 5.15 -10.44 -5.64
CA ASP A 44 4.68 -10.97 -4.35
C ASP A 44 5.14 -10.22 -3.09
N ASP A 45 5.99 -9.20 -3.22
CA ASP A 45 6.41 -8.39 -2.07
C ASP A 45 5.21 -7.67 -1.44
N ALA A 46 4.31 -7.09 -2.24
CA ALA A 46 3.14 -6.41 -1.68
C ALA A 46 2.20 -7.39 -0.98
N THR A 47 2.01 -8.60 -1.55
CA THR A 47 1.26 -9.68 -0.91
C THR A 47 1.85 -10.05 0.45
N ARG A 48 3.16 -10.29 0.51
CA ARG A 48 3.88 -10.63 1.76
C ARG A 48 3.76 -9.54 2.81
N PHE A 49 3.97 -8.28 2.42
CA PHE A 49 3.93 -7.16 3.34
C PHE A 49 2.53 -6.92 3.90
N ALA A 50 1.51 -6.96 3.04
CA ALA A 50 0.13 -6.74 3.44
C ALA A 50 -0.41 -7.86 4.34
N LYS A 51 -0.03 -9.12 4.05
CA LYS A 51 -0.34 -10.26 4.91
C LYS A 51 0.27 -10.09 6.30
N ALA A 52 1.57 -9.81 6.37
CA ALA A 52 2.27 -9.61 7.64
C ALA A 52 1.64 -8.45 8.44
N ALA A 53 1.32 -7.33 7.80
CA ALA A 53 0.65 -6.22 8.48
C ALA A 53 -0.71 -6.62 9.07
N CYS A 54 -1.50 -7.44 8.38
CA CYS A 54 -2.76 -7.94 8.92
C CYS A 54 -2.56 -8.90 10.11
N GLU A 55 -1.57 -9.78 10.02
CA GLU A 55 -1.20 -10.71 11.10
C GLU A 55 -0.67 -9.97 12.34
N ASP A 56 0.08 -8.88 12.13
CA ASP A 56 0.64 -8.00 13.17
C ASP A 56 -0.37 -6.98 13.73
N GLY A 57 -1.62 -7.01 13.26
CA GLY A 57 -2.71 -6.19 13.78
C GLY A 57 -2.65 -4.71 13.37
N PHE A 58 -2.17 -4.40 12.18
CA PHE A 58 -2.27 -3.04 11.63
C PHE A 58 -3.73 -2.68 11.32
N ASP A 59 -4.10 -1.43 11.58
CA ASP A 59 -5.46 -0.93 11.35
C ASP A 59 -5.74 -0.68 9.87
N ALA A 60 -4.70 -0.32 9.11
CA ALA A 60 -4.81 -0.03 7.69
C ALA A 60 -3.57 -0.42 6.89
N VAL A 61 -3.79 -0.81 5.63
CA VAL A 61 -2.76 -1.04 4.62
C VAL A 61 -3.07 -0.17 3.41
N PHE A 62 -2.11 0.66 3.05
CA PHE A 62 -2.14 1.49 1.84
C PHE A 62 -1.15 0.95 0.83
N CYS A 63 -1.47 1.02 -0.46
CA CYS A 63 -0.48 0.78 -1.51
C CYS A 63 -0.40 1.92 -2.53
N MET A 64 0.79 2.09 -3.12
CA MET A 64 1.07 3.06 -4.16
C MET A 64 1.75 2.34 -5.32
N GLY A 65 1.02 2.17 -6.42
CA GLY A 65 1.50 1.45 -7.59
C GLY A 65 0.45 1.42 -8.72
N GLY A 66 0.62 0.51 -9.66
CA GLY A 66 -0.40 0.14 -10.65
C GLY A 66 -1.28 -1.02 -10.18
N ASP A 67 -2.09 -1.56 -11.10
CA ASP A 67 -3.09 -2.59 -10.80
C ASP A 67 -2.49 -3.87 -10.22
N GLY A 68 -1.28 -4.26 -10.65
CA GLY A 68 -0.57 -5.41 -10.08
C GLY A 68 -0.24 -5.23 -8.59
N THR A 69 0.20 -4.04 -8.19
CA THR A 69 0.48 -3.73 -6.77
C THR A 69 -0.80 -3.70 -5.95
N VAL A 70 -1.90 -3.20 -6.52
CA VAL A 70 -3.22 -3.23 -5.88
C VAL A 70 -3.68 -4.67 -5.68
N ASN A 71 -3.60 -5.50 -6.74
CA ASN A 71 -3.99 -6.90 -6.70
C ASN A 71 -3.20 -7.70 -5.65
N GLU A 72 -1.87 -7.58 -5.64
CA GLU A 72 -1.02 -8.22 -4.64
C GLU A 72 -1.37 -7.77 -3.21
N THR A 73 -1.57 -6.46 -3.00
CA THR A 73 -1.91 -5.93 -1.67
C THR A 73 -3.24 -6.49 -1.18
N VAL A 74 -4.28 -6.47 -2.01
CA VAL A 74 -5.61 -7.01 -1.65
C VAL A 74 -5.52 -8.51 -1.36
N ASN A 75 -4.79 -9.27 -2.16
CA ASN A 75 -4.57 -10.70 -1.92
C ASN A 75 -3.82 -10.95 -0.60
N GLY A 76 -2.84 -10.12 -0.27
CA GLY A 76 -2.13 -10.21 1.02
C GLY A 76 -3.05 -9.93 2.21
N ILE A 77 -3.88 -8.88 2.13
CA ILE A 77 -4.89 -8.57 3.16
C ILE A 77 -5.88 -9.72 3.33
N ALA A 78 -6.33 -10.30 2.21
CA ALA A 78 -7.22 -11.45 2.21
C ALA A 78 -6.60 -12.66 2.94
N GLN A 79 -5.34 -12.97 2.62
CA GLN A 79 -4.59 -14.06 3.26
C GLN A 79 -4.31 -13.80 4.74
N GLY A 80 -4.21 -12.54 5.16
CA GLY A 80 -4.07 -12.14 6.56
C GLY A 80 -5.40 -12.05 7.35
N GLY A 81 -6.53 -12.38 6.72
CA GLY A 81 -7.84 -12.47 7.38
C GLY A 81 -8.69 -11.20 7.34
N PHE A 82 -8.47 -10.30 6.37
CA PHE A 82 -9.34 -9.12 6.10
C PHE A 82 -9.58 -8.19 7.29
N LYS A 83 -8.58 -8.02 8.16
CA LYS A 83 -8.71 -7.18 9.37
C LYS A 83 -8.33 -5.72 9.17
N ALA A 84 -7.45 -5.43 8.21
CA ALA A 84 -6.98 -4.08 7.94
C ALA A 84 -7.87 -3.37 6.91
N THR A 85 -8.12 -2.08 7.11
CA THR A 85 -8.74 -1.23 6.10
C THR A 85 -7.78 -1.06 4.92
N PHE A 86 -8.29 -1.08 3.69
CA PHE A 86 -7.49 -0.94 2.48
C PHE A 86 -7.68 0.42 1.82
N GLY A 87 -6.58 1.03 1.38
CA GLY A 87 -6.58 2.19 0.48
C GLY A 87 -5.48 2.09 -0.55
N PHE A 88 -5.62 2.78 -1.69
CA PHE A 88 -4.56 2.79 -2.70
C PHE A 88 -4.44 4.15 -3.39
N ILE A 89 -3.21 4.42 -3.86
CA ILE A 89 -2.85 5.62 -4.59
C ILE A 89 -2.44 5.16 -5.99
N PRO A 90 -3.30 5.38 -7.00
CA PRO A 90 -3.04 4.96 -8.37
C PRO A 90 -1.96 5.86 -8.96
N VAL A 91 -0.75 5.31 -9.11
CA VAL A 91 0.38 5.97 -9.78
C VAL A 91 0.84 5.19 -11.01
N GLY A 92 0.11 4.16 -11.45
CA GLY A 92 0.37 3.45 -12.69
C GLY A 92 0.03 4.25 -13.94
N THR A 93 0.32 3.69 -15.11
CA THR A 93 0.11 4.35 -16.42
C THR A 93 -1.32 4.19 -16.93
N VAL A 94 -2.00 3.08 -16.58
CA VAL A 94 -3.36 2.75 -17.05
C VAL A 94 -4.40 3.02 -15.96
N ASN A 95 -4.14 2.60 -14.72
CA ASN A 95 -4.95 2.83 -13.52
C ASN A 95 -6.45 2.55 -13.70
N ASP A 96 -6.81 1.42 -14.30
CA ASP A 96 -8.23 1.09 -14.52
C ASP A 96 -8.99 0.96 -13.20
N MET A 97 -8.34 0.48 -12.13
CA MET A 97 -8.95 0.37 -10.80
C MET A 97 -9.26 1.71 -10.13
N SER A 98 -8.68 2.82 -10.61
CA SER A 98 -8.98 4.16 -10.09
C SER A 98 -10.19 4.82 -10.74
N ARG A 99 -10.68 4.27 -11.85
CA ARG A 99 -11.77 4.84 -12.67
C ARG A 99 -13.10 4.10 -12.49
N ALA A 100 -13.09 2.96 -11.79
CA ALA A 100 -14.27 2.14 -11.46
C ALA A 100 -14.90 2.60 -10.15
#